data_AF-A0A2N7RL48-F1
#
_entry.id   AF-A0A2N7RL48-F1
#
_cell.length_a   1.000
_cell.length_b   1.000
_cell.length_c   1.000
_cell.angle_alpha   90.00
_cell.angle_beta   90.00
_cell.angle_gamma   90.00
#
_symmetry.space_group_name_H-M   'P 1'
#
loop_
_entity.id
_entity.type
_entity.pdbx_description
1 polymer ?
#
loop_
_entity_poly.entity_id
_entity_poly.type
_entity_poly.pdbx_seq_one_letter_code
_entity_poly.pdbx_strand_id
1 'polypeptide(L)' 'MGANALVLKVEQDSWVEIRRPGTSPLISRMVKAGSTETFDITGPATLVVGKPGVVQATLRGAKLDLPTVPGGTISRVSIK' A
#
# COMPACT_ATOMS: atom_id res chain seq x y z
N MET A 1 9.04 14.38 -7.08
CA MET A 1 8.55 13.30 -6.21
C MET A 1 8.06 13.93 -4.92
N GLY A 2 6.84 13.61 -4.47
CA GLY A 2 6.30 14.13 -3.22
C GLY A 2 7.17 13.71 -2.02
N ALA A 3 7.28 14.57 -1.02
CA ALA A 3 8.09 14.33 0.18
C ALA A 3 7.67 13.06 0.95
N ASN A 4 6.46 12.54 0.68
CA ASN A 4 5.86 11.36 1.30
C ASN A 4 5.43 10.31 0.27
N ALA A 5 6.28 10.07 -0.74
CA ALA A 5 5.98 9.07 -1.77
C ALA A 5 5.89 7.65 -1.18
N LEU A 6 4.73 7.02 -1.33
CA LEU A 6 4.54 5.59 -1.18
C LEU A 6 4.63 4.94 -2.56
N VAL A 7 5.63 4.09 -2.74
CA VAL A 7 5.81 3.32 -3.98
C VAL A 7 5.45 1.87 -3.69
N LEU A 8 4.58 1.30 -4.53
CA LEU A 8 4.18 -0.10 -4.48
C LEU A 8 4.59 -0.76 -5.79
N LYS A 9 5.40 -1.81 -5.70
CA LYS A 9 5.72 -2.70 -6.82
C LYS A 9 4.99 -4.02 -6.62
N VAL A 10 4.21 -4.42 -7.61
CA VAL A 10 3.27 -5.53 -7.52
C VAL A 10 3.69 -6.62 -8.50
N GLU A 11 4.05 -7.80 -8.00
CA GLU A 11 4.51 -8.92 -8.84
C GLU A 11 3.35 -9.77 -9.38
N GLN A 12 2.24 -9.86 -8.65
CA GLN A 12 1.00 -10.51 -9.09
C GLN A 12 -0.22 -9.66 -8.74
N ASP A 13 -1.34 -9.85 -9.44
CA ASP A 13 -2.60 -9.16 -9.16
C ASP A 13 -2.91 -9.14 -7.65
N SER A 14 -2.98 -7.92 -7.12
CA SER A 14 -3.09 -7.63 -5.69
C SER A 14 -4.12 -6.55 -5.45
N TRP A 15 -4.95 -6.72 -4.42
CA TRP A 15 -5.81 -5.66 -3.94
C TRP A 15 -4.99 -4.59 -3.22
N VAL A 16 -5.18 -3.31 -3.55
CA VAL A 16 -4.57 -2.19 -2.85
C VAL A 16 -5.65 -1.19 -2.46
N GLU A 17 -5.69 -0.88 -1.17
CA GLU A 17 -6.50 0.19 -0.61
C GLU A 17 -5.63 1.13 0.23
N ILE A 18 -5.74 2.44 0.00
CA ILE A 18 -5.13 3.47 0.83
C ILE A 18 -6.26 4.34 1.37
N ARG A 19 -6.52 4.23 2.67
CA ARG A 19 -7.58 4.96 3.35
C ARG A 19 -7.00 6.09 4.19
N ARG A 20 -7.57 7.29 4.07
CA ARG A 20 -7.28 8.40 4.97
C ARG A 20 -8.43 8.51 6.00
N PRO A 21 -8.14 8.83 7.26
CA PRO A 21 -9.18 9.00 8.27
C PRO A 21 -10.08 10.18 7.88
N GLY A 22 -11.40 9.98 7.99
CA GLY A 22 -12.40 11.02 7.75
C GLY A 22 -12.62 11.40 6.28
N THR A 23 -11.95 10.75 5.31
CA THR A 23 -12.17 11.00 3.88
C THR A 23 -12.36 9.70 3.10
N SER A 24 -12.80 9.81 1.84
CA SER A 24 -12.78 8.70 0.90
C SER A 24 -11.36 8.13 0.71
N PRO A 25 -11.23 6.83 0.43
CA PRO A 25 -9.94 6.22 0.09
C PRO A 25 -9.29 6.91 -1.11
N LEU A 26 -7.96 7.04 -1.08
CA LEU A 26 -7.16 7.53 -2.21
C LEU A 26 -7.19 6.52 -3.37
N ILE A 27 -7.17 5.22 -3.02
CA ILE A 27 -7.30 4.10 -3.95
C ILE A 27 -8.02 2.96 -3.21
N SER A 28 -8.82 2.18 -3.94
CA SER A 28 -9.48 0.97 -3.46
C SER A 28 -9.79 0.09 -4.68
N ARG A 29 -8.77 -0.60 -5.20
CA ARG A 29 -8.90 -1.41 -6.44
C ARG A 29 -7.87 -2.53 -6.51
N MET A 30 -8.06 -3.43 -7.48
CA MET A 30 -7.04 -4.39 -7.88
C MET A 30 -5.96 -3.70 -8.71
N VAL A 31 -4.71 -3.80 -8.26
CA VAL A 31 -3.51 -3.41 -8.99
C VAL A 31 -2.97 -4.64 -9.71
N LYS A 32 -2.63 -4.47 -10.98
CA LYS A 32 -2.20 -5.55 -11.86
C LYS A 32 -0.74 -5.95 -11.62
N ALA A 33 -0.45 -7.21 -11.90
CA ALA A 33 0.90 -7.75 -11.93
C ALA A 33 1.83 -6.92 -12.84
N GLY A 34 3.08 -6.74 -12.40
CA GLY A 34 4.09 -5.97 -13.11
C GLY A 34 3.98 -4.45 -12.94
N SER A 35 2.93 -3.94 -12.30
CA SER A 35 2.77 -2.50 -12.09
C SER A 35 3.65 -1.96 -10.97
N THR A 36 4.13 -0.73 -11.17
CA THR A 36 4.69 0.12 -10.12
C THR A 36 3.80 1.34 -9.97
N GLU A 37 3.18 1.48 -8.80
CA GLU A 37 2.28 2.59 -8.49
C GLU A 37 2.98 3.52 -7.49
N THR A 38 2.83 4.83 -7.67
CA THR A 38 3.37 5.84 -6.75
C THR A 38 2.24 6.75 -6.28
N PHE A 39 2.10 6.87 -4.96
CA PHE A 39 1.09 7.70 -4.31
C PHE A 39 1.77 8.75 -3.44
N ASP A 40 1.27 9.97 -3.45
CA ASP A 40 1.72 11.00 -2.52
C ASP A 40 0.83 10.96 -1.26
N ILE A 41 1.45 10.65 -0.11
CA ILE A 41 0.73 10.48 1.15
C ILE A 41 0.81 11.76 1.97
N THR A 42 -0.24 12.58 1.90
CA THR A 42 -0.25 13.93 2.52
C THR A 42 -0.72 13.95 3.98
N GLY A 43 -0.57 12.84 4.71
CA GLY A 43 -0.98 12.70 6.12
C GLY A 43 -1.16 11.25 6.56
N PRO A 44 -1.66 11.00 7.79
CA PRO A 44 -1.89 9.65 8.27
C PRO A 44 -2.82 8.85 7.35
N ALA A 45 -2.43 7.62 7.05
CA ALA A 45 -3.22 6.73 6.20
C ALA A 45 -3.09 5.28 6.66
N THR A 46 -4.07 4.46 6.29
CA THR A 46 -3.99 3.01 6.43
C THR A 46 -3.82 2.41 5.04
N LEU A 47 -2.75 1.65 4.85
CA LEU A 47 -2.54 0.85 3.65
C LEU A 47 -3.00 -0.58 3.92
N VAL A 48 -3.84 -1.09 3.02
CA VAL A 48 -4.27 -2.49 3.00
C VAL A 48 -3.83 -3.10 1.68
N VAL A 49 -3.11 -4.22 1.75
CA VAL A 49 -2.57 -4.93 0.59
C VAL A 49 -2.98 -6.39 0.63
N GLY A 50 -3.57 -6.91 -0.46
CA GLY A 50 -3.83 -8.33 -0.63
C GLY A 50 -2.59 -9.09 -1.10
N LYS A 51 -2.41 -10.34 -0.66
CA LYS A 51 -1.22 -11.14 -0.98
C LYS A 51 0.08 -10.36 -0.74
N PRO A 52 0.34 -9.87 0.48
CA PRO A 52 1.47 -8.97 0.73
C PRO A 52 2.84 -9.56 0.38
N GLY A 53 2.98 -10.90 0.33
CA GLY A 53 4.22 -11.56 -0.09
C GLY A 53 4.65 -11.31 -1.55
N VAL A 54 3.75 -10.80 -2.41
CA VAL A 54 4.05 -10.44 -3.80
C VAL A 54 4.04 -8.92 -4.05
N VAL A 55 4.01 -8.13 -2.98
CA VAL A 55 4.01 -6.67 -3.05
C VAL A 55 5.19 -6.11 -2.26
N GLN A 56 6.00 -5.31 -2.92
CA GLN A 56 7.07 -4.55 -2.29
C GLN A 56 6.58 -3.13 -2.07
N ALA A 57 6.68 -2.62 -0.83
CA ALA A 57 6.31 -1.26 -0.50
C ALA A 57 7.52 -0.49 0.02
N THR A 58 7.66 0.75 -0.44
CA THR A 58 8.59 1.72 0.14
C THR A 58 7.88 3.02 0.43
N LEU A 59 8.08 3.58 1.60
CA LEU A 59 7.58 4.90 1.99
C LEU A 59 8.77 5.83 2.18
N ARG A 60 8.77 6.96 1.44
CA ARG A 60 9.87 7.94 1.48
C ARG A 60 11.24 7.32 1.17
N GLY A 61 11.27 6.30 0.31
CA GLY A 61 12.47 5.55 -0.03
C GLY A 61 12.91 4.49 0.99
N ALA A 62 12.25 4.39 2.15
CA ALA A 62 12.50 3.33 3.13
C ALA A 62 11.55 2.14 2.91
N LYS A 63 12.04 0.91 3.13
CA LYS A 63 11.19 -0.29 3.06
C LYS A 63 10.05 -0.19 4.09
N LEU A 64 8.82 -0.44 3.63
CA LEU A 64 7.65 -0.58 4.47
C LEU A 64 7.29 -2.07 4.53
N ASP A 65 7.42 -2.68 5.71
CA ASP A 65 7.05 -4.09 5.88
C ASP A 65 5.53 -4.26 5.79
N LEU A 66 5.11 -5.32 5.10
CA LEU A 66 3.72 -5.69 4.89
C LEU A 66 3.41 -7.02 5.59
N PRO A 67 3.36 -7.06 6.94
CA PRO A 67 3.05 -8.30 7.64
C PRO A 67 1.63 -8.75 7.33
N THR A 68 1.44 -10.03 7.03
CA THR A 68 0.12 -10.61 6.86
C THR A 68 -0.62 -10.60 8.20
N VAL A 69 -1.89 -10.18 8.19
CA VAL A 69 -2.76 -10.24 9.36
C VAL A 69 -2.97 -11.71 9.76
N PRO A 70 -2.90 -12.07 11.06
CA PRO A 70 -3.13 -13.44 11.52
C PRO A 70 -4.46 -14.01 10.99
N GLY A 71 -4.42 -15.21 10.41
CA GLY A 71 -5.60 -15.87 9.84
C GLY A 71 -6.15 -15.25 8.55
N GLY A 72 -5.45 -14.28 7.95
CA GLY A 72 -5.88 -13.58 6.74
C GLY A 72 -4.91 -13.69 5.57
N THR A 73 -5.28 -13.06 4.45
CA THR A 73 -4.48 -12.98 3.20
C THR A 73 -4.07 -11.55 2.85
N ILE A 74 -4.33 -10.61 3.75
CA ILE A 74 -4.02 -9.19 3.59
C ILE A 74 -2.96 -8.76 4.60
N SER A 75 -2.21 -7.72 4.25
CA SER A 75 -1.50 -6.87 5.21
C SER A 75 -2.30 -5.60 5.47
N ARG A 76 -2.24 -5.10 6.70
CA ARG A 76 -2.78 -3.80 7.08
C ARG A 76 -1.74 -3.07 7.91
N VAL A 77 -1.30 -1.91 7.43
CA VAL A 77 -0.27 -1.09 8.07
C VAL A 77 -0.69 0.36 8.16
N SER A 78 -0.36 0.99 9.28
CA SER A 78 -0.55 2.43 9.49
C SER A 78 0.66 3.18 8.96
N ILE A 79 0.41 4.17 8.11
CA ILE A 79 1.38 5.08 7.53
C ILE A 79 1.30 6.41 8.30
N LYS A 80 2.46 6.93 8.69
CA LYS A 80 2.64 8.17 9.44
C LYS A 80 3.57 9.13 8.70
#